data_AF-A0AA39H810-F1
#
_entry.id   AF-A0AA39H810-F1
#
_cell.length_a   1.000
_cell.length_b   1.000
_cell.length_c   1.000
_cell.angle_alpha   90.00
_cell.angle_beta   90.00
_cell.angle_gamma   90.00
#
_symmetry.space_group_name_H-M   'P 1'
#
loop_
_entity.id
_entity.type
_entity.pdbx_description
1 polymer ?
#
loop_
_entity_poly.entity_id
_entity_poly.type
_entity_poly.pdbx_seq_one_letter_code
_entity_poly.pdbx_strand_id
1 'polypeptide(L)'
;MSAQNIPNSVNAGFWEIGAYKSNVKRVKDGLDQIDDFTRMIKERYIVIELKYGKALQAWNQKWAAHVDKSVPAGSIKNCWANVLNEGHELAKVHLDVKERLNDEITKTVALFKKENHHPSAFRAPKEMRDIEDAFEKAQRQWKKLYDKVECARKAYHSSCKNEKSTYVQLMNSQADTSVSVDAADKLRERHEKCKDEASRLKGVYETQLREITNYNSVYIENMTFVFEKCQQTEMKRMKFVVEMISGMQKVLIDLISSSRLSNVHQNLQRLFSETSENLLSADLSEWSRTFGVDAPTKWPEFEEYTPEIRNIGSRKNSQKDTGGVVLMRQRIRSEDGGLTPLKGSSSCDDILRDSQNIASASETSALKRFSAIGDYVTDTPVSKTRNQRHTPTNPMADPFPMPTPERSDPTATGDAANYEHHSGPPSVANTDSTDSLKYGEFTSRGHAKVLYDYTPVEDDEIKLEKGEIIEVLSEPDQLGWCYGRKDGQKGLFPASYVQPVE
;
A
#
# COMPACT_ATOMS: atom_id res chain seq x y z
N MET A 1 28.58 8.16 -35.99
CA MET A 1 27.80 8.30 -37.24
C MET A 1 26.43 8.84 -36.87
N SER A 2 25.89 9.77 -37.66
CA SER A 2 24.88 10.72 -37.18
C SER A 2 23.49 10.09 -36.99
N ALA A 3 22.91 10.27 -35.81
CA ALA A 3 21.49 10.03 -35.61
C ALA A 3 20.69 11.10 -36.38
N GLN A 4 19.88 10.68 -37.35
CA GLN A 4 18.89 11.56 -37.95
C GLN A 4 17.65 11.57 -37.07
N ASN A 5 17.15 12.76 -36.72
CA ASN A 5 15.91 12.92 -35.99
C ASN A 5 14.75 12.35 -36.81
N ILE A 6 14.19 11.23 -36.36
CA ILE A 6 12.82 10.83 -36.71
C ILE A 6 11.91 11.74 -35.89
N PRO A 7 10.95 12.47 -36.48
CA PRO A 7 10.01 13.28 -35.73
C PRO A 7 9.23 12.41 -34.73
N ASN A 8 8.91 12.95 -33.55
CA ASN A 8 7.97 12.32 -32.62
C ASN A 8 6.54 12.46 -33.18
N SER A 9 6.22 11.64 -34.19
CA SER A 9 4.88 11.53 -34.77
C SER A 9 3.95 10.81 -33.80
N VAL A 10 3.29 11.59 -32.94
CA VAL A 10 2.03 11.17 -32.32
C VAL A 10 1.10 10.70 -33.46
N ASN A 11 0.52 9.51 -33.31
CA ASN A 11 -0.30 8.81 -34.33
C ASN A 11 0.43 8.22 -35.55
N ALA A 12 1.72 7.87 -35.47
CA ALA A 12 2.29 6.88 -36.40
C ALA A 12 1.70 5.47 -36.14
N GLY A 13 1.11 4.87 -37.18
CA GLY A 13 0.61 3.49 -37.11
C GLY A 13 1.73 2.45 -36.98
N PHE A 14 1.43 1.28 -36.41
CA PHE A 14 2.41 0.20 -36.16
C PHE A 14 3.30 -0.18 -37.36
N TRP A 15 2.75 -0.07 -38.58
CA TRP A 15 3.42 -0.39 -39.83
C TRP A 15 4.50 0.62 -40.26
N GLU A 16 4.56 1.79 -39.64
CA GLU A 16 5.53 2.84 -39.97
C GLU A 16 6.95 2.52 -39.50
N ILE A 17 7.94 3.20 -40.09
CA ILE A 17 9.36 2.95 -39.84
C ILE A 17 9.71 3.29 -38.39
N GLY A 18 10.07 2.27 -37.60
CA GLY A 18 10.38 2.40 -36.18
C GLY A 18 9.18 2.45 -35.21
N ALA A 19 7.93 2.47 -35.70
CA ALA A 19 6.74 2.56 -34.84
C ALA A 19 6.54 1.34 -33.91
N TYR A 20 7.14 0.21 -34.27
CA TYR A 20 7.19 -0.99 -33.43
C TYR A 20 7.82 -0.76 -32.04
N LYS A 21 8.57 0.33 -31.82
CA LYS A 21 9.27 0.64 -30.56
C LYS A 21 8.35 0.72 -29.33
N SER A 22 7.06 0.99 -29.52
CA SER A 22 6.05 0.90 -28.43
C SER A 22 5.97 -0.50 -27.81
N ASN A 23 6.23 -1.56 -28.59
CA ASN A 23 6.31 -2.94 -28.07
C ASN A 23 7.58 -3.17 -27.24
N VAL A 24 8.72 -2.62 -27.68
CA VAL A 24 10.00 -2.65 -26.92
C VAL A 24 9.84 -1.89 -25.60
N LYS A 25 9.16 -0.74 -25.63
CA LYS A 25 8.81 0.03 -24.41
C LYS A 25 7.90 -0.77 -23.47
N ARG A 26 6.86 -1.46 -23.99
CA ARG A 26 5.96 -2.29 -23.16
C ARG A 26 6.70 -3.36 -22.34
N VAL A 27 7.78 -3.93 -22.89
CA VAL A 27 8.62 -4.88 -22.14
C VAL A 27 9.33 -4.22 -20.96
N LYS A 28 9.84 -2.98 -21.12
CA LYS A 28 10.40 -2.19 -20.00
C LYS A 28 9.32 -1.87 -18.98
N ASP A 29 8.22 -1.25 -19.42
CA ASP A 29 7.12 -0.83 -18.55
C ASP A 29 6.56 -2.02 -17.75
N GLY A 30 6.49 -3.21 -18.39
CA GLY A 30 6.05 -4.45 -17.76
C GLY A 30 7.03 -5.03 -16.73
N LEU A 31 8.32 -4.70 -16.81
CA LEU A 31 9.33 -5.04 -15.79
C LEU A 31 9.28 -4.05 -14.62
N ASP A 32 9.13 -2.75 -14.91
CA ASP A 32 8.99 -1.72 -13.88
C ASP A 32 7.75 -1.99 -13.00
N GLN A 33 6.62 -2.36 -13.62
CA GLN A 33 5.40 -2.80 -12.93
C GLN A 33 5.61 -3.98 -11.97
N ILE A 34 6.54 -4.90 -12.28
CA ILE A 34 6.86 -6.03 -11.39
C ILE A 34 7.65 -5.55 -10.16
N ASP A 35 8.51 -4.54 -10.32
CA ASP A 35 9.21 -3.91 -9.20
C ASP A 35 8.30 -3.02 -8.35
N ASP A 36 7.32 -2.34 -8.96
CA ASP A 36 6.25 -1.61 -8.25
C ASP A 36 5.40 -2.56 -7.40
N PHE A 37 4.92 -3.66 -7.99
CA PHE A 37 4.18 -4.70 -7.28
C PHE A 37 5.01 -5.33 -6.15
N THR A 38 6.30 -5.58 -6.39
CA THR A 38 7.24 -6.08 -5.38
C THR A 38 7.44 -5.09 -4.22
N ARG A 39 7.46 -3.77 -4.50
CA ARG A 39 7.52 -2.73 -3.46
C ARG A 39 6.24 -2.68 -2.64
N MET A 40 5.08 -2.65 -3.28
CA MET A 40 3.76 -2.64 -2.63
C MET A 40 3.58 -3.82 -1.65
N ILE A 41 3.96 -5.04 -2.06
CA ILE A 41 3.88 -6.22 -1.18
C ILE A 41 4.87 -6.12 -0.01
N LYS A 42 6.09 -5.65 -0.24
CA LYS A 42 7.09 -5.42 0.82
C LYS A 42 6.63 -4.38 1.83
N GLU A 43 6.01 -3.30 1.38
CA GLU A 43 5.41 -2.31 2.28
C GLU A 43 4.31 -2.94 3.13
N ARG A 44 3.41 -3.75 2.53
CA ARG A 44 2.40 -4.49 3.29
C ARG A 44 3.03 -5.40 4.37
N TYR A 45 3.96 -6.29 4.04
CA TYR A 45 4.44 -7.26 5.02
C TYR A 45 5.54 -6.75 5.96
N ILE A 46 6.40 -5.81 5.53
CA ILE A 46 7.51 -5.27 6.35
C ILE A 46 7.06 -4.07 7.18
N VAL A 47 6.27 -3.14 6.61
CA VAL A 47 5.92 -1.88 7.28
C VAL A 47 4.65 -1.99 8.11
N ILE A 48 3.72 -2.88 7.72
CA ILE A 48 2.46 -3.11 8.44
C ILE A 48 2.51 -4.40 9.27
N GLU A 49 2.49 -5.59 8.65
CA GLU A 49 2.30 -6.86 9.38
C GLU A 49 3.44 -7.16 10.38
N LEU A 50 4.71 -7.06 9.95
CA LEU A 50 5.87 -7.23 10.83
C LEU A 50 5.86 -6.23 11.98
N LYS A 51 5.51 -4.97 11.71
CA LYS A 51 5.50 -3.88 12.70
C LYS A 51 4.42 -4.11 13.76
N TYR A 52 3.24 -4.55 13.35
CA TYR A 52 2.14 -4.88 14.27
C TYR A 52 2.50 -6.09 15.15
N GLY A 53 2.95 -7.20 14.55
CA GLY A 53 3.39 -8.38 15.30
C GLY A 53 4.55 -8.09 16.26
N LYS A 54 5.50 -7.21 15.89
CA LYS A 54 6.59 -6.78 16.78
C LYS A 54 6.14 -5.84 17.88
N ALA A 55 5.17 -4.97 17.63
CA ALA A 55 4.58 -4.11 18.67
C ALA A 55 3.85 -4.95 19.74
N LEU A 56 3.06 -5.94 19.32
CA LEU A 56 2.41 -6.89 20.23
C LEU A 56 3.43 -7.71 21.04
N GLN A 57 4.51 -8.21 20.42
CA GLN A 57 5.58 -8.92 21.14
C GLN A 57 6.26 -8.04 22.19
N ALA A 58 6.59 -6.79 21.87
CA ALA A 58 7.22 -5.85 22.81
C ALA A 58 6.28 -5.45 23.97
N TRP A 59 4.99 -5.27 23.68
CA TRP A 59 3.96 -5.00 24.68
C TRP A 59 3.78 -6.20 25.63
N ASN A 60 3.64 -7.41 25.08
CA ASN A 60 3.53 -8.66 25.84
C ASN A 60 4.75 -8.85 26.77
N GLN A 61 5.97 -8.75 26.23
CA GLN A 61 7.20 -8.93 27.00
C GLN A 61 7.33 -7.94 28.16
N LYS A 62 6.99 -6.65 27.92
CA LYS A 62 7.02 -5.60 28.94
C LYS A 62 6.04 -5.89 30.08
N TRP A 63 4.80 -6.23 29.75
CA TRP A 63 3.73 -6.38 30.74
C TRP A 63 3.75 -7.74 31.44
N ALA A 64 4.18 -8.82 30.79
CA ALA A 64 4.41 -10.11 31.45
C ALA A 64 5.44 -9.96 32.59
N ALA A 65 6.60 -9.35 32.31
CA ALA A 65 7.61 -9.08 33.34
C ALA A 65 7.10 -8.18 34.49
N HIS A 66 6.13 -7.30 34.24
CA HIS A 66 5.47 -6.53 35.29
C HIS A 66 4.49 -7.39 36.11
N VAL A 67 3.64 -8.18 35.44
CA VAL A 67 2.67 -9.09 36.08
C VAL A 67 3.37 -10.11 36.96
N ASP A 68 4.41 -10.78 36.44
CA ASP A 68 5.19 -11.78 37.17
C ASP A 68 5.78 -11.21 38.46
N LYS A 69 6.40 -10.02 38.38
CA LYS A 69 7.07 -9.36 39.50
C LYS A 69 6.14 -8.64 40.49
N SER A 70 5.03 -8.06 40.02
CA SER A 70 4.33 -6.99 40.74
C SER A 70 2.86 -7.31 41.07
N VAL A 71 2.24 -8.27 40.38
CA VAL A 71 0.88 -8.71 40.69
C VAL A 71 0.95 -9.94 41.61
N PRO A 72 0.27 -9.93 42.78
CA PRO A 72 0.20 -11.10 43.66
C PRO A 72 -0.38 -12.34 42.97
N ALA A 73 -0.06 -13.55 43.46
CA ALA A 73 -0.70 -14.76 42.96
C ALA A 73 -2.22 -14.77 43.27
N GLY A 74 -3.01 -15.35 42.37
CA GLY A 74 -4.48 -15.40 42.45
C GLY A 74 -5.13 -15.18 41.09
N SER A 75 -6.47 -15.25 41.01
CA SER A 75 -7.23 -15.21 39.76
C SER A 75 -6.95 -13.95 38.92
N ILE A 76 -6.78 -12.78 39.55
CA ILE A 76 -6.48 -11.53 38.86
C ILE A 76 -5.16 -11.59 38.08
N LYS A 77 -4.13 -12.27 38.60
CA LYS A 77 -2.87 -12.50 37.88
C LYS A 77 -3.09 -13.37 36.65
N ASN A 78 -3.90 -14.42 36.79
CA ASN A 78 -4.26 -15.32 35.69
C ASN A 78 -5.05 -14.58 34.60
N CYS A 79 -6.00 -13.71 34.97
CA CYS A 79 -6.72 -12.84 34.03
C CYS A 79 -5.77 -11.95 33.22
N TRP A 80 -4.79 -11.30 33.85
CA TRP A 80 -3.80 -10.47 33.14
C TRP A 80 -2.90 -11.34 32.24
N ALA A 81 -2.44 -12.50 32.72
CA ALA A 81 -1.65 -13.44 31.94
C ALA A 81 -2.40 -13.96 30.70
N ASN A 82 -3.71 -14.22 30.81
CA ASN A 82 -4.55 -14.66 29.69
C ASN A 82 -4.63 -13.60 28.59
N VAL A 83 -4.82 -12.32 28.94
CA VAL A 83 -4.83 -11.19 27.99
C VAL A 83 -3.45 -11.00 27.33
N LEU A 84 -2.38 -11.19 28.10
CA LEU A 84 -1.02 -11.13 27.56
C LEU A 84 -0.72 -12.28 26.59
N ASN A 85 -1.22 -13.49 26.88
CA ASN A 85 -1.08 -14.66 26.01
C ASN A 85 -1.91 -14.53 24.72
N GLU A 86 -3.10 -13.94 24.79
CA GLU A 86 -3.93 -13.62 23.62
C GLU A 86 -3.15 -12.74 22.63
N GLY A 87 -2.61 -11.61 23.08
CA GLY A 87 -1.82 -10.70 22.23
C GLY A 87 -0.50 -11.34 21.72
N HIS A 88 0.04 -12.33 22.44
CA HIS A 88 1.21 -13.10 22.01
C HIS A 88 0.88 -14.07 20.86
N GLU A 89 -0.27 -14.75 20.91
CA GLU A 89 -0.73 -15.59 19.79
C GLU A 89 -1.21 -14.77 18.59
N LEU A 90 -1.90 -13.65 18.82
CA LEU A 90 -2.26 -12.70 17.76
C LEU A 90 -1.01 -12.18 17.03
N ALA A 91 0.07 -11.88 17.76
CA ALA A 91 1.36 -11.53 17.16
C ALA A 91 1.92 -12.63 16.25
N LYS A 92 1.79 -13.91 16.63
CA LYS A 92 2.23 -15.05 15.81
C LYS A 92 1.38 -15.18 14.54
N VAL A 93 0.08 -14.89 14.59
CA VAL A 93 -0.82 -14.92 13.42
C VAL A 93 -0.41 -13.85 12.38
N HIS A 94 -0.12 -12.62 12.80
CA HIS A 94 0.34 -11.58 11.87
C HIS A 94 1.76 -11.80 11.35
N LEU A 95 2.66 -12.38 12.16
CA LEU A 95 3.99 -12.77 11.69
C LEU A 95 3.94 -13.94 10.69
N ASP A 96 2.99 -14.87 10.83
CA ASP A 96 2.74 -15.94 9.87
C ASP A 96 2.26 -15.38 8.51
N VAL A 97 1.28 -14.46 8.51
CA VAL A 97 0.86 -13.70 7.31
C VAL A 97 2.04 -12.97 6.67
N LYS A 98 2.92 -12.36 7.48
CA LYS A 98 4.13 -11.71 6.99
C LYS A 98 5.08 -12.68 6.27
N GLU A 99 5.29 -13.87 6.80
CA GLU A 99 6.17 -14.86 6.15
C GLU A 99 5.51 -15.38 4.87
N ARG A 100 4.20 -15.69 4.88
CA ARG A 100 3.47 -16.14 3.70
C ARG A 100 3.50 -15.13 2.54
N LEU A 101 3.29 -13.83 2.80
CA LEU A 101 3.39 -12.78 1.76
C LEU A 101 4.81 -12.63 1.19
N ASN A 102 5.85 -12.90 1.99
CA ASN A 102 7.21 -12.96 1.50
C ASN A 102 7.48 -14.24 0.68
N ASP A 103 7.05 -15.39 1.18
CA ASP A 103 7.49 -16.70 0.70
C ASP A 103 6.66 -17.23 -0.47
N GLU A 104 5.33 -17.11 -0.42
CA GLU A 104 4.44 -17.56 -1.51
C GLU A 104 4.43 -16.56 -2.68
N ILE A 105 4.56 -15.26 -2.39
CA ILE A 105 4.42 -14.20 -3.41
C ILE A 105 5.76 -13.58 -3.76
N THR A 106 6.48 -12.97 -2.80
CA THR A 106 7.67 -12.17 -3.10
C THR A 106 8.85 -12.99 -3.63
N LYS A 107 9.09 -14.20 -3.07
CA LYS A 107 10.10 -15.14 -3.61
C LYS A 107 9.70 -15.65 -5.00
N THR A 108 8.42 -15.95 -5.23
CA THR A 108 7.90 -16.40 -6.53
C THR A 108 8.05 -15.33 -7.62
N VAL A 109 7.75 -14.07 -7.31
CA VAL A 109 8.01 -12.93 -8.20
C VAL A 109 9.51 -12.77 -8.50
N ALA A 110 10.39 -12.95 -7.51
CA ALA A 110 11.84 -12.91 -7.72
C ALA A 110 12.35 -14.06 -8.60
N LEU A 111 11.78 -15.27 -8.49
CA LEU A 111 12.07 -16.40 -9.37
C LEU A 111 11.60 -16.13 -10.80
N PHE A 112 10.34 -15.72 -10.98
CA PHE A 112 9.81 -15.35 -12.31
C PHE A 112 10.67 -14.29 -12.99
N LYS A 113 11.07 -13.24 -12.26
CA LYS A 113 11.97 -12.21 -12.78
C LYS A 113 13.34 -12.79 -13.16
N LYS A 114 13.94 -13.63 -12.33
CA LYS A 114 15.23 -14.28 -12.61
C LYS A 114 15.21 -15.14 -13.88
N GLU A 115 14.09 -15.79 -14.18
CA GLU A 115 13.95 -16.67 -15.35
C GLU A 115 13.56 -15.92 -16.63
N ASN A 116 12.76 -14.86 -16.52
CA ASN A 116 12.19 -14.15 -17.66
C ASN A 116 12.88 -12.81 -17.97
N HIS A 117 13.87 -12.38 -17.18
CA HIS A 117 14.58 -11.12 -17.36
C HIS A 117 16.09 -11.24 -17.13
N HIS A 118 16.86 -10.96 -18.18
CA HIS A 118 18.33 -11.00 -18.17
C HIS A 118 18.88 -9.56 -18.27
N PRO A 119 19.13 -8.88 -17.14
CA PRO A 119 19.70 -7.54 -17.12
C PRO A 119 21.15 -7.53 -17.65
N SER A 120 21.61 -6.36 -18.10
CA SER A 120 22.98 -6.15 -18.55
C SER A 120 23.54 -4.86 -17.96
N ALA A 121 24.75 -4.91 -17.39
CA ALA A 121 25.34 -3.78 -16.68
C ALA A 121 25.66 -2.54 -17.56
N PHE A 122 25.72 -2.73 -18.89
CA PHE A 122 26.14 -1.69 -19.84
C PHE A 122 25.21 -1.56 -21.06
N ARG A 123 24.06 -2.25 -21.08
CA ARG A 123 23.12 -2.29 -22.22
C ARG A 123 21.69 -2.46 -21.72
N ALA A 124 20.71 -2.19 -22.58
CA ALA A 124 19.33 -2.56 -22.33
C ALA A 124 19.19 -4.07 -22.00
N PRO A 125 18.14 -4.47 -21.26
CA PRO A 125 17.78 -5.86 -21.00
C PRO A 125 17.84 -6.73 -22.26
N LYS A 126 18.21 -8.00 -22.11
CA LYS A 126 18.28 -8.93 -23.23
C LYS A 126 16.96 -9.00 -23.98
N GLU A 127 15.85 -9.09 -23.25
CA GLU A 127 14.51 -9.26 -23.81
C GLU A 127 14.10 -8.09 -24.70
N MET A 128 14.45 -6.86 -24.32
CA MET A 128 14.21 -5.66 -25.13
C MET A 128 15.04 -5.67 -26.41
N ARG A 129 16.33 -6.04 -26.32
CA ARG A 129 17.24 -6.09 -27.48
C ARG A 129 16.86 -7.19 -28.46
N ASP A 130 16.58 -8.40 -27.96
CA ASP A 130 16.14 -9.54 -28.77
C ASP A 130 14.82 -9.25 -29.54
N ILE A 131 13.98 -8.33 -29.05
CA ILE A 131 12.76 -7.86 -29.71
C ILE A 131 13.03 -6.69 -30.67
N GLU A 132 13.88 -5.72 -30.28
CA GLU A 132 14.27 -4.60 -31.15
C GLU A 132 15.05 -5.10 -32.38
N ASP A 133 16.01 -6.01 -32.20
CA ASP A 133 16.76 -6.67 -33.28
C ASP A 133 15.84 -7.49 -34.21
N ALA A 134 14.78 -8.11 -33.66
CA ALA A 134 13.82 -8.90 -34.42
C ALA A 134 12.91 -8.02 -35.30
N PHE A 135 12.36 -6.93 -34.75
CA PHE A 135 11.60 -5.96 -35.54
C PHE A 135 12.48 -5.22 -36.56
N GLU A 136 13.70 -4.84 -36.18
CA GLU A 136 14.68 -4.29 -37.13
C GLU A 136 14.90 -5.24 -38.30
N LYS A 137 15.10 -6.54 -38.04
CA LYS A 137 15.32 -7.55 -39.08
C LYS A 137 14.10 -7.70 -39.99
N ALA A 138 12.88 -7.72 -39.43
CA ALA A 138 11.63 -7.82 -40.19
C ALA A 138 11.39 -6.60 -41.09
N GLN A 139 11.60 -5.39 -40.56
CA GLN A 139 11.37 -4.13 -41.30
C GLN A 139 12.52 -3.78 -42.28
N ARG A 140 13.72 -4.35 -42.10
CA ARG A 140 14.96 -3.96 -42.82
C ARG A 140 14.83 -3.90 -44.34
N GLN A 141 14.16 -4.87 -44.95
CA GLN A 141 14.04 -4.92 -46.41
C GLN A 141 12.93 -4.00 -46.93
N TRP A 142 11.77 -3.95 -46.24
CA TRP A 142 10.69 -3.03 -46.61
C TRP A 142 11.14 -1.57 -46.51
N LYS A 143 11.88 -1.22 -45.45
CA LYS A 143 12.52 0.10 -45.31
C LYS A 143 13.41 0.46 -46.51
N LYS A 144 14.29 -0.44 -46.94
CA LYS A 144 15.14 -0.21 -48.13
C LYS A 144 14.32 0.06 -49.39
N LEU A 145 13.19 -0.63 -49.57
CA LEU A 145 12.29 -0.41 -50.71
C LEU A 145 11.57 0.95 -50.58
N TYR A 146 11.11 1.30 -49.39
CA TYR A 146 10.54 2.61 -49.09
C TYR A 146 11.52 3.76 -49.37
N ASP A 147 12.79 3.62 -48.95
CA ASP A 147 13.85 4.60 -49.22
C ASP A 147 14.07 4.82 -50.73
N LYS A 148 14.00 3.75 -51.55
CA LYS A 148 14.03 3.86 -53.02
C LYS A 148 12.79 4.57 -53.58
N VAL A 149 11.60 4.20 -53.10
CA VAL A 149 10.31 4.79 -53.52
C VAL A 149 10.29 6.29 -53.23
N GLU A 150 10.72 6.70 -52.04
CA GLU A 150 10.85 8.11 -51.66
C GLU A 150 11.86 8.86 -52.53
N CYS A 151 12.98 8.23 -52.89
CA CYS A 151 13.97 8.82 -53.81
C CYS A 151 13.37 9.03 -55.21
N ALA A 152 12.70 8.02 -55.77
CA ALA A 152 12.05 8.09 -57.07
C ALA A 152 10.90 9.11 -57.09
N ARG A 153 10.09 9.17 -56.02
CA ARG A 153 9.02 10.18 -55.86
C ARG A 153 9.58 11.59 -55.88
N LYS A 154 10.65 11.85 -55.13
CA LYS A 154 11.32 13.17 -55.07
C LYS A 154 11.89 13.57 -56.42
N ALA A 155 12.52 12.65 -57.15
CA ALA A 155 13.01 12.89 -58.50
C ALA A 155 11.86 13.23 -59.48
N TYR A 156 10.81 12.40 -59.52
CA TYR A 156 9.62 12.64 -60.36
C TYR A 156 8.95 13.99 -60.04
N HIS A 157 8.70 14.28 -58.76
CA HIS A 157 8.10 15.56 -58.33
C HIS A 157 8.98 16.77 -58.67
N SER A 158 10.31 16.62 -58.67
CA SER A 158 11.24 17.67 -59.12
C SER A 158 11.14 17.89 -60.63
N SER A 159 11.05 16.81 -61.41
CA SER A 159 10.92 16.89 -62.87
C SER A 159 9.61 17.55 -63.30
N CYS A 160 8.46 17.20 -62.71
CA CYS A 160 7.18 17.86 -63.01
C CYS A 160 7.17 19.35 -62.64
N LYS A 161 7.90 19.77 -61.59
CA LYS A 161 8.10 21.20 -61.27
C LYS A 161 8.93 21.91 -62.35
N ASN A 162 9.99 21.27 -62.84
CA ASN A 162 10.83 21.80 -63.90
C ASN A 162 10.08 21.87 -65.25
N GLU A 163 9.41 20.79 -65.65
CA GLU A 163 8.48 20.71 -66.79
C GLU A 163 7.49 21.89 -66.77
N LYS A 164 6.71 22.02 -65.68
CA LYS A 164 5.74 23.12 -65.53
C LYS A 164 6.39 24.51 -65.59
N SER A 165 7.61 24.68 -65.08
CA SER A 165 8.37 25.92 -65.22
C SER A 165 8.74 26.23 -66.67
N THR A 166 9.24 25.23 -67.41
CA THR A 166 9.57 25.39 -68.84
C THR A 166 8.33 25.57 -69.72
N TYR A 167 7.18 24.98 -69.34
CA TYR A 167 5.90 25.22 -69.99
C TYR A 167 5.46 26.68 -69.85
N VAL A 168 5.52 27.25 -68.64
CA VAL A 168 5.21 28.67 -68.40
C VAL A 168 6.17 29.58 -69.17
N GLN A 169 7.48 29.26 -69.22
CA GLN A 169 8.44 30.01 -70.04
C GLN A 169 8.08 29.97 -71.53
N LEU A 170 7.68 28.81 -72.05
CA LEU A 170 7.24 28.63 -73.44
C LEU A 170 5.95 29.44 -73.72
N MET A 171 4.93 29.36 -72.86
CA MET A 171 3.69 30.13 -73.00
C MET A 171 3.96 31.63 -72.98
N ASN A 172 4.79 32.13 -72.06
CA ASN A 172 5.16 33.53 -71.99
C ASN A 172 5.89 33.97 -73.28
N SER A 173 6.80 33.15 -73.80
CA SER A 173 7.51 33.45 -75.06
C SER A 173 6.63 33.44 -76.32
N GLN A 174 5.45 32.81 -76.26
CA GLN A 174 4.47 32.84 -77.36
C GLN A 174 3.57 34.09 -77.32
N ALA A 175 3.53 34.81 -76.19
CA ALA A 175 2.85 36.10 -76.06
C ALA A 175 3.77 37.30 -76.36
N ASP A 176 5.09 37.11 -76.34
CA ASP A 176 6.09 38.15 -76.58
C ASP A 176 6.53 38.16 -78.05
N THR A 177 6.08 39.18 -78.79
CA THR A 177 6.37 39.37 -80.21
C THR A 177 7.81 39.82 -80.50
N SER A 178 8.65 40.05 -79.49
CA SER A 178 10.09 40.33 -79.64
C SER A 178 10.96 39.07 -79.69
N VAL A 179 10.41 37.89 -79.35
CA VAL A 179 11.14 36.62 -79.33
C VAL A 179 11.32 36.08 -80.75
N SER A 180 12.57 35.76 -81.14
CA SER A 180 12.85 35.13 -82.44
C SER A 180 12.31 33.69 -82.52
N VAL A 181 11.97 33.25 -83.74
CA VAL A 181 11.48 31.87 -84.00
C VAL A 181 12.43 30.80 -83.45
N ASP A 182 13.74 30.96 -83.68
CA ASP A 182 14.78 30.06 -83.18
C ASP A 182 14.80 29.99 -81.63
N ALA A 183 14.62 31.12 -80.95
CA ALA A 183 14.54 31.16 -79.49
C ALA A 183 13.24 30.51 -78.96
N ALA A 184 12.10 30.70 -79.65
CA ALA A 184 10.83 30.08 -79.29
C ALA A 184 10.86 28.55 -79.49
N ASP A 185 11.44 28.07 -80.59
CA ASP A 185 11.59 26.63 -80.85
C ASP A 185 12.62 25.98 -79.92
N LYS A 186 13.66 26.70 -79.52
CA LYS A 186 14.59 26.25 -78.46
C LYS A 186 13.92 26.11 -77.09
N LEU A 187 12.95 26.98 -76.75
CA LEU A 187 12.11 26.81 -75.56
C LEU A 187 11.13 25.63 -75.71
N ARG A 188 10.60 25.39 -76.92
CA ARG A 188 9.72 24.25 -77.25
C ARG A 188 10.46 22.91 -77.09
N GLU A 189 11.67 22.82 -77.63
CA GLU A 189 12.56 21.66 -77.51
C GLU A 189 12.98 21.42 -76.05
N ARG A 190 13.28 22.49 -75.30
CA ARG A 190 13.57 22.40 -73.86
C ARG A 190 12.37 21.89 -73.06
N HIS A 191 11.16 22.35 -73.35
CA HIS A 191 9.95 21.87 -72.69
C HIS A 191 9.73 20.37 -72.94
N GLU A 192 9.81 19.93 -74.20
CA GLU A 192 9.57 18.52 -74.56
C GLU A 192 10.59 17.60 -73.88
N LYS A 193 11.88 17.98 -73.83
CA LYS A 193 12.91 17.26 -73.06
C LYS A 193 12.60 17.15 -71.56
N CYS A 194 11.97 18.17 -70.95
CA CYS A 194 11.59 18.13 -69.53
C CYS A 194 10.36 17.24 -69.28
N LYS A 195 9.43 17.20 -70.24
CA LYS A 195 8.23 16.34 -70.26
C LYS A 195 8.58 14.87 -70.47
N ASP A 196 9.50 14.56 -71.39
CA ASP A 196 10.02 13.21 -71.58
C ASP A 196 10.75 12.70 -70.33
N GLU A 197 11.58 13.54 -69.69
CA GLU A 197 12.26 13.19 -68.43
C GLU A 197 11.26 12.98 -67.27
N ALA A 198 10.21 13.80 -67.18
CA ALA A 198 9.13 13.59 -66.21
C ALA A 198 8.40 12.26 -66.43
N SER A 199 8.08 11.93 -67.69
CA SER A 199 7.46 10.66 -68.08
C SER A 199 8.37 9.45 -67.78
N ARG A 200 9.67 9.56 -68.07
CA ARG A 200 10.68 8.54 -67.73
C ARG A 200 10.78 8.31 -66.22
N LEU A 201 10.85 9.38 -65.44
CA LEU A 201 10.92 9.31 -63.97
C LEU A 201 9.62 8.79 -63.34
N LYS A 202 8.46 9.05 -63.96
CA LYS A 202 7.19 8.43 -63.59
C LYS A 202 7.27 6.90 -63.71
N GLY A 203 7.78 6.38 -64.83
CA GLY A 203 7.97 4.94 -65.04
C GLY A 203 8.94 4.29 -64.03
N VAL A 204 9.97 5.02 -63.59
CA VAL A 204 10.86 4.59 -62.50
C VAL A 204 10.09 4.54 -61.17
N TYR A 205 9.35 5.59 -60.82
CA TYR A 205 8.55 5.65 -59.59
C TYR A 205 7.47 4.56 -59.53
N GLU A 206 6.72 4.34 -60.60
CA GLU A 206 5.76 3.25 -60.72
C GLU A 206 6.41 1.87 -60.57
N THR A 207 7.63 1.69 -61.07
CA THR A 207 8.38 0.43 -60.93
C THR A 207 8.80 0.18 -59.49
N GLN A 208 9.22 1.22 -58.77
CA GLN A 208 9.53 1.14 -57.35
C GLN A 208 8.28 0.92 -56.47
N LEU A 209 7.14 1.53 -56.83
CA LEU A 209 5.85 1.24 -56.20
C LEU A 209 5.42 -0.23 -56.40
N ARG A 210 5.64 -0.82 -57.57
CA ARG A 210 5.43 -2.26 -57.79
C ARG A 210 6.40 -3.12 -56.96
N GLU A 211 7.68 -2.74 -56.88
CA GLU A 211 8.70 -3.47 -56.10
C GLU A 211 8.35 -3.54 -54.60
N ILE A 212 7.92 -2.43 -53.98
CA ILE A 212 7.48 -2.44 -52.57
C ILE A 212 6.12 -3.13 -52.38
N THR A 213 5.16 -2.92 -53.28
CA THR A 213 3.81 -3.51 -53.16
C THR A 213 3.87 -5.03 -53.17
N ASN A 214 4.70 -5.61 -54.03
CA ASN A 214 4.93 -7.05 -54.08
C ASN A 214 5.62 -7.62 -52.82
N TYR A 215 6.30 -6.77 -52.03
CA TYR A 215 6.94 -7.16 -50.76
C TYR A 215 6.03 -6.95 -49.53
N ASN A 216 4.88 -6.27 -49.66
CA ASN A 216 4.03 -5.94 -48.52
C ASN A 216 3.53 -7.17 -47.76
N SER A 217 3.20 -8.28 -48.43
CA SER A 217 2.78 -9.53 -47.78
C SER A 217 3.88 -10.10 -46.88
N VAL A 218 5.11 -10.19 -47.39
CA VAL A 218 6.30 -10.68 -46.66
C VAL A 218 6.63 -9.75 -45.49
N TYR A 219 6.49 -8.43 -45.65
CA TYR A 219 6.66 -7.46 -44.57
C TYR A 219 5.62 -7.65 -43.47
N ILE A 220 4.33 -7.75 -43.83
CA ILE A 220 3.21 -7.94 -42.92
C ILE A 220 3.38 -9.25 -42.13
N GLU A 221 3.71 -10.35 -42.79
CA GLU A 221 3.94 -11.65 -42.16
C GLU A 221 5.07 -11.59 -41.12
N ASN A 222 6.25 -11.09 -41.50
CA ASN A 222 7.42 -11.04 -40.61
C ASN A 222 7.19 -10.11 -39.40
N MET A 223 6.56 -8.95 -39.59
CA MET A 223 6.24 -8.03 -38.50
C MET A 223 5.15 -8.60 -37.58
N THR A 224 4.13 -9.26 -38.13
CA THR A 224 3.06 -9.91 -37.36
C THR A 224 3.63 -11.04 -36.51
N PHE A 225 4.54 -11.84 -37.04
CA PHE A 225 5.22 -12.92 -36.29
C PHE A 225 5.98 -12.39 -35.06
N VAL A 226 6.73 -11.28 -35.21
CA VAL A 226 7.45 -10.66 -34.08
C VAL A 226 6.47 -10.01 -33.09
N PHE A 227 5.42 -9.35 -33.58
CA PHE A 227 4.37 -8.77 -32.73
C PHE A 227 3.62 -9.84 -31.91
N GLU A 228 3.22 -10.95 -32.53
CA GLU A 228 2.50 -12.03 -31.86
C GLU A 228 3.37 -12.72 -30.81
N LYS A 229 4.68 -12.87 -31.05
CA LYS A 229 5.64 -13.28 -30.00
C LYS A 229 5.66 -12.30 -28.81
N CYS A 230 5.54 -11.00 -29.05
CA CYS A 230 5.43 -9.98 -28.00
C CYS A 230 4.07 -10.04 -27.26
N GLN A 231 2.98 -10.38 -27.96
CA GLN A 231 1.66 -10.61 -27.35
C GLN A 231 1.67 -11.84 -26.44
N GLN A 232 2.22 -12.96 -26.90
CA GLN A 232 2.33 -14.19 -26.11
C GLN A 232 3.24 -14.04 -24.87
N THR A 233 4.30 -13.25 -24.99
CA THR A 233 5.20 -12.96 -23.86
C THR A 233 4.50 -12.08 -22.83
N GLU A 234 3.80 -11.03 -23.27
CA GLU A 234 3.02 -10.16 -22.38
C GLU A 234 1.84 -10.91 -21.72
N MET A 235 1.13 -11.77 -22.46
CA MET A 235 0.05 -12.61 -21.94
C MET A 235 0.52 -13.52 -20.78
N LYS A 236 1.75 -14.05 -20.85
CA LYS A 236 2.36 -14.80 -19.73
C LYS A 236 2.61 -13.90 -18.52
N ARG A 237 3.16 -12.69 -18.73
CA ARG A 237 3.41 -11.70 -17.68
C ARG A 237 2.11 -11.26 -16.99
N MET A 238 1.08 -10.92 -17.76
CA MET A 238 -0.23 -10.50 -17.25
C MET A 238 -0.87 -11.61 -16.40
N LYS A 239 -0.89 -12.85 -16.89
CA LYS A 239 -1.41 -14.00 -16.12
C LYS A 239 -0.65 -14.20 -14.82
N PHE A 240 0.68 -14.16 -14.85
CA PHE A 240 1.51 -14.29 -13.66
C PHE A 240 1.24 -13.17 -12.62
N VAL A 241 1.13 -11.92 -13.05
CA VAL A 241 0.83 -10.79 -12.14
C VAL A 241 -0.56 -10.94 -11.51
N VAL A 242 -1.58 -11.34 -12.29
CA VAL A 242 -2.92 -11.62 -11.75
C VAL A 242 -2.90 -12.79 -10.77
N GLU A 243 -2.17 -13.86 -11.06
CA GLU A 243 -2.00 -15.02 -10.17
C GLU A 243 -1.34 -14.62 -8.84
N MET A 244 -0.30 -13.77 -8.86
CA MET A 244 0.35 -13.27 -7.65
C MET A 244 -0.53 -12.30 -6.84
N ILE A 245 -1.34 -11.46 -7.50
CA ILE A 245 -2.34 -10.62 -6.81
C ILE A 245 -3.40 -11.50 -6.14
N SER A 246 -3.85 -12.55 -6.83
CA SER A 246 -4.84 -13.51 -6.32
C SER A 246 -4.26 -14.36 -5.18
N GLY A 247 -2.97 -14.70 -5.24
CA GLY A 247 -2.22 -15.33 -4.16
C GLY A 247 -2.13 -14.43 -2.92
N MET A 248 -1.82 -13.15 -3.10
CA MET A 248 -1.85 -12.17 -1.99
C MET A 248 -3.25 -12.08 -1.37
N GLN A 249 -4.31 -12.03 -2.19
CA GLN A 249 -5.69 -12.06 -1.70
C GLN A 249 -5.97 -13.36 -0.92
N LYS A 250 -5.51 -14.50 -1.42
CA LYS A 250 -5.69 -15.80 -0.76
C LYS A 250 -5.05 -15.83 0.63
N VAL A 251 -3.82 -15.33 0.81
CA VAL A 251 -3.17 -15.25 2.14
C VAL A 251 -4.03 -14.44 3.14
N LEU A 252 -4.74 -13.41 2.67
CA LEU A 252 -5.64 -12.59 3.50
C LEU A 252 -7.01 -13.27 3.76
N ILE A 253 -7.53 -14.05 2.81
CA ILE A 253 -8.72 -14.89 3.02
C ILE A 253 -8.40 -16.03 3.98
N ASP A 254 -7.24 -16.67 3.86
CA ASP A 254 -6.76 -17.72 4.75
C ASP A 254 -6.60 -17.19 6.20
N LEU A 255 -6.17 -15.93 6.40
CA LEU A 255 -6.12 -15.30 7.72
C LEU A 255 -7.50 -15.26 8.41
N ILE A 256 -8.54 -14.86 7.67
CA ILE A 256 -9.91 -14.70 8.19
C ILE A 256 -10.60 -16.07 8.32
N SER A 257 -10.32 -16.98 7.40
CA SER A 257 -10.93 -18.32 7.33
C SER A 257 -10.25 -19.33 8.26
N SER A 258 -9.01 -19.08 8.65
CA SER A 258 -8.30 -19.88 9.63
C SER A 258 -8.93 -19.71 11.01
N SER A 259 -9.40 -20.81 11.58
CA SER A 259 -9.88 -20.85 12.97
C SER A 259 -8.83 -20.36 13.96
N ARG A 260 -7.53 -20.28 13.59
CA ARG A 260 -6.48 -19.74 14.45
C ARG A 260 -6.75 -18.29 14.90
N LEU A 261 -7.28 -17.42 14.05
CA LEU A 261 -7.55 -16.03 14.42
C LEU A 261 -8.78 -15.93 15.36
N SER A 262 -9.89 -16.59 15.02
CA SER A 262 -11.09 -16.59 15.87
C SER A 262 -10.88 -17.33 17.19
N ASN A 263 -10.15 -18.45 17.18
CA ASN A 263 -9.83 -19.23 18.38
C ASN A 263 -8.98 -18.43 19.39
N VAL A 264 -8.14 -17.49 18.96
CA VAL A 264 -7.34 -16.64 19.88
C VAL A 264 -8.26 -15.82 20.78
N HIS A 265 -9.23 -15.11 20.20
CA HIS A 265 -10.20 -14.32 20.97
C HIS A 265 -11.25 -15.19 21.68
N GLN A 266 -11.75 -16.27 21.05
CA GLN A 266 -12.71 -17.20 21.67
C GLN A 266 -12.09 -17.94 22.88
N ASN A 267 -10.80 -18.28 22.83
CA ASN A 267 -10.10 -18.88 23.95
C ASN A 267 -9.97 -17.89 25.12
N LEU A 268 -9.67 -16.61 24.86
CA LEU A 268 -9.67 -15.58 25.90
C LEU A 268 -11.06 -15.42 26.52
N GLN A 269 -12.11 -15.38 25.70
CA GLN A 269 -13.51 -15.30 26.18
C GLN A 269 -13.86 -16.50 27.06
N ARG A 270 -13.52 -17.73 26.64
CA ARG A 270 -13.72 -18.97 27.43
C ARG A 270 -13.00 -18.89 28.79
N LEU A 271 -11.74 -18.49 28.81
CA LEU A 271 -10.94 -18.37 30.03
C LEU A 271 -11.51 -17.33 31.02
N PHE A 272 -12.14 -16.26 30.51
CA PHE A 272 -12.88 -15.32 31.36
C PHE A 272 -14.20 -15.91 31.88
N SER A 273 -14.98 -16.63 31.06
CA SER A 273 -16.18 -17.34 31.52
C SER A 273 -15.88 -18.43 32.56
N GLU A 274 -14.68 -19.00 32.54
CA GLU A 274 -14.20 -19.96 33.54
C GLU A 274 -13.74 -19.29 34.86
N THR A 275 -13.55 -17.95 34.87
CA THR A 275 -13.19 -17.16 36.06
C THR A 275 -14.42 -16.91 36.94
N SER A 276 -14.91 -17.96 37.58
CA SER A 276 -16.12 -17.94 38.42
C SER A 276 -15.92 -17.26 39.78
N GLU A 277 -17.03 -16.79 40.37
CA GLU A 277 -17.09 -16.23 41.74
C GLU A 277 -16.51 -17.17 42.81
N ASN A 278 -16.58 -18.49 42.60
CA ASN A 278 -15.97 -19.49 43.47
C ASN A 278 -14.43 -19.39 43.51
N LEU A 279 -13.77 -19.06 42.39
CA LEU A 279 -12.32 -18.89 42.33
C LEU A 279 -11.90 -17.58 43.02
N LEU A 280 -12.66 -16.50 42.81
CA LEU A 280 -12.45 -15.23 43.50
C LEU A 280 -12.67 -15.37 45.02
N SER A 281 -13.67 -16.17 45.43
CA SER A 281 -13.93 -16.51 46.83
C SER A 281 -12.83 -17.38 47.44
N ALA A 282 -12.19 -18.25 46.64
CA ALA A 282 -11.03 -19.02 47.07
C ALA A 282 -9.80 -18.12 47.29
N ASP A 283 -9.53 -17.14 46.41
CA ASP A 283 -8.48 -16.14 46.62
C ASP A 283 -8.70 -15.34 47.92
N LEU A 284 -9.94 -14.92 48.19
CA LEU A 284 -10.30 -14.21 49.44
C LEU A 284 -10.13 -15.11 50.68
N SER A 285 -10.47 -16.39 50.58
CA SER A 285 -10.30 -17.37 51.67
C SER A 285 -8.81 -17.64 51.97
N GLU A 286 -7.99 -17.75 50.92
CA GLU A 286 -6.54 -17.89 51.03
C GLU A 286 -5.90 -16.65 51.67
N TRP A 287 -6.36 -15.45 51.29
CA TRP A 287 -5.94 -14.20 51.91
C TRP A 287 -6.31 -14.14 53.40
N SER A 288 -7.54 -14.52 53.77
CA SER A 288 -7.98 -14.53 55.17
C SER A 288 -7.20 -15.54 56.02
N ARG A 289 -6.90 -16.73 55.47
CA ARG A 289 -6.07 -17.76 56.12
C ARG A 289 -4.60 -17.34 56.30
N THR A 290 -4.11 -16.38 55.52
CA THR A 290 -2.71 -15.94 55.54
C THR A 290 -2.51 -14.64 56.32
N PHE A 291 -3.45 -13.70 56.22
CA PHE A 291 -3.33 -12.32 56.72
C PHE A 291 -4.59 -11.79 57.43
N GLY A 292 -5.64 -12.60 57.57
CA GLY A 292 -6.95 -12.19 58.09
C GLY A 292 -7.36 -12.92 59.37
N VAL A 293 -8.68 -13.12 59.53
CA VAL A 293 -9.27 -13.69 60.76
C VAL A 293 -9.13 -15.20 60.87
N ASP A 294 -8.92 -15.88 59.74
CA ASP A 294 -8.74 -17.34 59.67
C ASP A 294 -7.26 -17.75 59.79
N ALA A 295 -6.37 -16.79 60.06
CA ALA A 295 -4.95 -17.05 60.24
C ALA A 295 -4.67 -17.85 61.53
N PRO A 296 -3.82 -18.89 61.49
CA PRO A 296 -3.56 -19.74 62.64
C PRO A 296 -2.83 -18.96 63.74
N THR A 297 -3.47 -18.83 64.90
CA THR A 297 -2.91 -18.18 66.09
C THR A 297 -2.94 -19.13 67.29
N LYS A 298 -1.87 -19.11 68.09
CA LYS A 298 -1.87 -19.75 69.41
C LYS A 298 -2.26 -18.68 70.44
N TRP A 299 -3.50 -18.73 70.91
CA TRP A 299 -3.96 -17.88 72.01
C TRP A 299 -3.17 -18.14 73.30
N PRO A 300 -3.05 -17.16 74.21
CA PRO A 300 -2.42 -17.38 75.51
C PRO A 300 -3.17 -18.45 76.32
N GLU A 301 -2.48 -19.55 76.62
CA GLU A 301 -2.95 -20.65 77.46
C GLU A 301 -2.19 -20.64 78.80
N PHE A 302 -2.65 -21.40 79.78
CA PHE A 302 -1.90 -21.56 81.04
C PHE A 302 -0.61 -22.35 80.80
N GLU A 303 0.52 -21.68 80.98
CA GLU A 303 1.85 -22.30 80.95
C GLU A 303 2.25 -22.73 82.37
N GLU A 304 2.50 -24.02 82.57
CA GLU A 304 2.97 -24.54 83.85
C GLU A 304 4.42 -24.09 84.09
N TYR A 305 4.71 -23.56 85.29
CA TYR A 305 6.03 -23.03 85.61
C TYR A 305 7.11 -24.13 85.54
N THR A 306 7.88 -24.10 84.45
CA THR A 306 9.08 -24.91 84.29
C THR A 306 10.28 -24.12 84.85
N PRO A 307 10.95 -24.59 85.91
CA PRO A 307 12.13 -23.91 86.43
C PRO A 307 13.27 -24.00 85.41
N GLU A 308 13.90 -22.87 85.09
CA GLU A 308 15.07 -22.81 84.18
C GLU A 308 16.11 -23.87 84.56
N ILE A 309 16.27 -24.91 83.73
CA ILE A 309 17.40 -25.83 83.87
C ILE A 309 18.65 -25.10 83.39
N ARG A 310 19.24 -24.32 84.30
CA ARG A 310 20.56 -23.71 84.11
C ARG A 310 21.59 -24.81 83.95
N ASN A 311 21.87 -25.15 82.69
CA ASN A 311 22.95 -26.06 82.33
C ASN A 311 24.25 -25.57 83.01
N ILE A 312 24.71 -26.32 84.01
CA ILE A 312 25.93 -26.01 84.75
C ILE A 312 27.12 -26.31 83.84
N GLY A 313 27.45 -25.34 82.98
CA GLY A 313 28.60 -25.40 82.10
C GLY A 313 29.87 -25.59 82.91
N SER A 314 30.55 -26.71 82.70
CA SER A 314 31.74 -27.11 83.46
C SER A 314 32.86 -26.06 83.34
N ARG A 315 32.99 -25.21 84.36
CA ARG A 315 34.12 -24.30 84.51
C ARG A 315 35.14 -24.91 85.47
N LYS A 316 36.31 -25.23 84.92
CA LYS A 316 37.50 -25.63 85.69
C LYS A 316 37.90 -24.55 86.71
N ASN A 317 38.51 -25.02 87.80
CA ASN A 317 39.23 -24.25 88.83
C ASN A 317 38.41 -23.22 89.62
N SER A 318 37.96 -23.62 90.80
CA SER A 318 38.62 -23.15 92.03
C SER A 318 38.44 -24.18 93.17
N GLN A 319 39.25 -24.05 94.22
CA GLN A 319 39.47 -25.08 95.25
C GLN A 319 38.99 -24.60 96.63
N LYS A 320 37.97 -25.26 97.21
CA LYS A 320 37.89 -25.60 98.65
C LYS A 320 36.66 -26.44 99.01
N ASP A 321 36.83 -27.24 100.05
CA ASP A 321 35.84 -28.07 100.75
C ASP A 321 34.67 -27.21 101.30
N THR A 322 33.45 -27.69 101.54
CA THR A 322 33.04 -28.94 102.23
C THR A 322 31.59 -29.31 101.92
N GLY A 323 31.15 -30.53 102.28
CA GLY A 323 29.73 -30.84 102.49
C GLY A 323 28.97 -31.35 101.26
N GLY A 324 29.12 -32.64 100.95
CA GLY A 324 28.34 -33.27 99.89
C GLY A 324 26.87 -33.46 100.27
N VAL A 325 25.96 -32.81 99.54
CA VAL A 325 24.51 -33.07 99.59
C VAL A 325 24.10 -33.79 98.32
N VAL A 326 23.93 -35.12 98.40
CA VAL A 326 23.35 -35.90 97.31
C VAL A 326 21.84 -35.66 97.29
N LEU A 327 21.36 -34.83 96.37
CA LEU A 327 19.93 -34.65 96.14
C LEU A 327 19.34 -35.94 95.58
N MET A 328 18.74 -36.71 96.49
CA MET A 328 18.11 -37.99 96.19
C MET A 328 16.98 -37.78 95.17
N ARG A 329 17.02 -38.49 94.04
CA ARG A 329 16.07 -38.33 92.92
C ARG A 329 14.64 -38.54 93.39
N GLN A 330 13.90 -37.45 93.62
CA GLN A 330 12.52 -37.46 94.08
C GLN A 330 11.61 -38.08 93.01
N ARG A 331 11.35 -39.39 93.12
CA ARG A 331 10.32 -40.06 92.34
C ARG A 331 8.97 -39.68 92.93
N ILE A 332 8.28 -38.72 92.30
CA ILE A 332 6.84 -38.57 92.51
C ILE A 332 6.19 -39.88 92.07
N ARG A 333 5.41 -40.49 92.97
CA ARG A 333 4.82 -41.82 92.80
C ARG A 333 3.31 -41.66 92.70
N SER A 334 2.82 -41.48 91.49
CA SER A 334 1.38 -41.40 91.22
C SER A 334 0.73 -42.78 91.43
N GLU A 335 -0.39 -42.81 92.14
CA GLU A 335 -1.25 -43.99 92.23
C GLU A 335 -2.25 -44.00 91.06
N ASP A 336 -1.77 -44.31 89.85
CA ASP A 336 -2.53 -45.16 88.93
C ASP A 336 -1.60 -45.94 87.97
N GLY A 337 -2.03 -47.13 87.55
CA GLY A 337 -1.22 -48.13 86.86
C GLY A 337 -1.20 -48.01 85.34
N GLY A 338 -0.69 -46.90 84.78
CA GLY A 338 -0.62 -46.66 83.33
C GLY A 338 0.80 -46.62 82.76
N LEU A 339 1.12 -47.51 81.80
CA LEU A 339 2.36 -47.46 81.00
C LEU A 339 2.06 -47.07 79.54
N THR A 340 2.44 -45.87 79.14
CA THR A 340 2.54 -45.47 77.72
C THR A 340 3.85 -44.71 77.46
N PRO A 341 4.59 -44.98 76.36
CA PRO A 341 5.82 -44.26 76.06
C PRO A 341 5.53 -42.90 75.41
N LEU A 342 5.92 -41.80 76.08
CA LEU A 342 5.95 -40.49 75.44
C LEU A 342 7.05 -40.45 74.37
N LYS A 343 6.67 -40.30 73.10
CA LYS A 343 7.58 -39.81 72.06
C LYS A 343 8.03 -38.40 72.43
N GLY A 344 9.32 -38.11 72.31
CA GLY A 344 9.83 -36.77 72.53
C GLY A 344 9.28 -35.78 71.49
N SER A 345 8.54 -34.79 71.95
CA SER A 345 8.32 -33.55 71.21
C SER A 345 9.61 -32.73 71.21
N SER A 346 10.21 -32.50 70.04
CA SER A 346 11.21 -31.45 69.90
C SER A 346 10.56 -30.09 70.20
N SER A 347 11.31 -29.17 70.82
CA SER A 347 10.81 -27.83 71.11
C SER A 347 10.47 -27.06 69.82
N CYS A 348 9.61 -26.06 69.92
CA CYS A 348 9.13 -25.26 68.79
C CYS A 348 10.12 -24.19 68.28
N ASP A 349 11.40 -24.30 68.63
CA ASP A 349 12.44 -23.29 68.36
C ASP A 349 13.20 -23.47 67.02
N ASP A 350 13.16 -24.65 66.41
CA ASP A 350 14.00 -25.01 65.24
C ASP A 350 13.41 -24.61 63.86
N ILE A 351 12.29 -23.86 63.81
CA ILE A 351 11.62 -23.48 62.54
C ILE A 351 11.91 -22.02 62.10
N LEU A 352 12.53 -21.19 62.95
CA LEU A 352 12.84 -19.78 62.62
C LEU A 352 14.34 -19.47 62.52
N ARG A 353 15.16 -20.43 62.05
CA ARG A 353 16.60 -20.17 61.85
C ARG A 353 17.28 -20.81 60.63
N ASP A 354 16.54 -20.94 59.54
CA ASP A 354 17.12 -20.92 58.19
C ASP A 354 16.15 -20.17 57.23
N SER A 355 16.53 -19.20 56.41
CA SER A 355 17.88 -18.72 56.07
C SER A 355 17.93 -17.20 55.84
N GLN A 356 18.80 -16.50 56.59
CA GLN A 356 19.39 -15.22 56.16
C GLN A 356 20.82 -15.08 56.70
N ASN A 357 21.83 -15.44 55.89
CA ASN A 357 23.15 -14.80 55.97
C ASN A 357 24.07 -15.02 54.76
N ILE A 358 23.81 -14.28 53.67
CA ILE A 358 24.84 -13.64 52.85
C ILE A 358 24.25 -12.24 52.54
N ALA A 359 24.60 -11.16 53.26
CA ALA A 359 25.85 -10.38 53.19
C ALA A 359 26.04 -9.66 51.81
N SER A 360 26.42 -8.38 51.72
CA SER A 360 26.65 -7.34 52.75
C SER A 360 26.92 -5.96 52.13
N ALA A 361 26.81 -4.90 52.96
CA ALA A 361 27.34 -3.53 52.81
C ALA A 361 26.62 -2.56 51.84
N SER A 362 26.61 -1.23 52.05
CA SER A 362 27.19 -0.37 53.12
C SER A 362 26.11 0.64 53.63
N GLU A 363 26.09 1.16 54.86
CA GLU A 363 26.94 2.25 55.40
C GLU A 363 27.18 3.42 54.42
N THR A 364 26.99 4.72 54.71
CA THR A 364 26.38 5.52 55.82
C THR A 364 25.64 6.73 55.16
N SER A 365 25.03 7.76 55.77
CA SER A 365 25.38 8.60 56.94
C SER A 365 24.23 9.53 57.35
N ALA A 366 24.42 10.31 58.42
CA ALA A 366 23.35 10.98 59.17
C ALA A 366 22.99 12.43 58.74
N LEU A 367 21.80 12.84 59.19
CA LEU A 367 21.37 14.19 59.58
C LEU A 367 21.07 15.28 58.52
N LYS A 368 19.92 15.93 58.74
CA LYS A 368 19.30 17.01 57.96
C LYS A 368 20.06 18.35 58.07
N ARG A 369 20.34 19.00 56.94
CA ARG A 369 20.23 20.46 56.65
C ARG A 369 19.85 20.59 55.15
N PHE A 370 19.13 21.60 54.65
CA PHE A 370 18.85 22.96 55.15
C PHE A 370 17.34 23.31 55.14
N SER A 371 17.02 24.55 55.56
CA SER A 371 15.71 25.22 55.44
C SER A 371 15.92 26.74 55.30
N ALA A 372 14.84 27.52 55.16
CA ALA A 372 14.76 28.91 54.63
C ALA A 372 15.09 29.00 53.12
N ILE A 373 14.54 29.94 52.33
CA ILE A 373 13.82 31.22 52.57
C ILE A 373 12.39 31.08 51.94
N GLY A 374 11.26 31.64 52.42
CA GLY A 374 10.88 33.07 52.55
C GLY A 374 10.44 33.65 51.18
N ASP A 375 9.43 34.51 51.02
CA ASP A 375 8.47 35.08 51.97
C ASP A 375 7.19 35.61 51.24
N TYR A 376 6.27 36.24 51.98
CA TYR A 376 4.99 36.95 51.70
C TYR A 376 4.63 37.58 50.31
N VAL A 377 3.43 38.20 50.26
CA VAL A 377 2.77 39.04 49.19
C VAL A 377 1.89 38.23 48.21
N THR A 378 0.59 38.02 48.46
CA THR A 378 -0.59 38.91 48.29
C THR A 378 -0.85 39.44 46.88
N ASP A 379 -1.91 38.96 46.23
CA ASP A 379 -3.05 39.84 45.87
C ASP A 379 -4.35 39.09 45.52
N THR A 380 -5.48 39.72 45.86
CA THR A 380 -6.85 39.44 45.35
C THR A 380 -7.46 40.81 45.01
N PRO A 381 -8.31 40.95 43.97
CA PRO A 381 -9.75 40.60 44.05
C PRO A 381 -10.25 39.98 42.72
N VAL A 382 -11.53 39.73 42.38
CA VAL A 382 -12.86 40.28 42.72
C VAL A 382 -13.88 39.11 42.65
N SER A 383 -14.64 38.76 43.71
CA SER A 383 -16.07 39.13 43.93
C SER A 383 -17.02 38.91 42.72
N LYS A 384 -18.25 38.35 42.81
CA LYS A 384 -19.18 38.02 43.93
C LYS A 384 -20.31 37.05 43.46
N THR A 385 -21.13 36.59 44.41
CA THR A 385 -22.50 35.99 44.29
C THR A 385 -22.61 34.50 43.93
N ARG A 386 -23.61 33.73 44.43
CA ARG A 386 -24.51 33.88 45.60
C ARG A 386 -25.11 32.51 45.97
N ASN A 387 -25.36 32.25 47.25
CA ASN A 387 -25.93 30.99 47.76
C ASN A 387 -27.33 30.66 47.20
N GLN A 388 -27.55 29.38 46.92
CA GLN A 388 -28.71 28.63 47.45
C GLN A 388 -28.39 27.13 47.55
N ARG A 389 -28.92 26.47 48.58
CA ARG A 389 -28.98 25.00 48.70
C ARG A 389 -30.44 24.59 48.54
N HIS A 390 -30.70 23.40 47.99
CA HIS A 390 -31.50 22.34 48.62
C HIS A 390 -31.32 21.04 47.81
N THR A 391 -31.90 19.93 48.30
CA THR A 391 -31.53 18.52 48.04
C THR A 391 -32.76 17.71 47.57
N PRO A 392 -32.67 16.39 47.31
CA PRO A 392 -31.67 15.63 46.53
C PRO A 392 -32.30 14.60 45.55
N THR A 393 -31.56 14.13 44.54
CA THR A 393 -31.79 12.80 43.91
C THR A 393 -30.52 12.23 43.28
N ASN A 394 -30.44 10.90 43.27
CA ASN A 394 -29.45 10.02 42.64
C ASN A 394 -30.24 8.72 42.27
N PRO A 395 -29.79 7.80 41.38
CA PRO A 395 -28.52 7.76 40.67
C PRO A 395 -28.62 7.42 39.15
N MET A 396 -27.46 7.18 38.53
CA MET A 396 -27.21 6.36 37.32
C MET A 396 -27.99 6.65 36.03
N ALA A 397 -27.25 7.14 35.02
CA ALA A 397 -27.48 6.81 33.61
C ALA A 397 -26.12 6.41 33.01
N ASP A 398 -26.05 5.23 32.39
CA ASP A 398 -24.82 4.65 31.82
C ASP A 398 -24.69 5.06 30.34
N PRO A 399 -23.53 5.56 29.84
CA PRO A 399 -23.31 5.76 28.42
C PRO A 399 -23.20 4.44 27.65
N PHE A 400 -23.46 4.50 26.33
CA PHE A 400 -23.39 3.40 25.33
C PHE A 400 -24.59 2.45 25.21
N PRO A 401 -25.58 2.79 24.35
CA PRO A 401 -26.48 1.79 23.75
C PRO A 401 -25.79 1.06 22.57
N MET A 402 -25.80 -0.27 22.58
CA MET A 402 -25.36 -1.14 21.48
C MET A 402 -26.55 -1.59 20.60
N PRO A 403 -26.45 -1.60 19.25
CA PRO A 403 -27.52 -2.07 18.37
C PRO A 403 -27.31 -3.53 17.88
N THR A 404 -28.39 -4.32 17.83
CA THR A 404 -28.47 -5.63 17.15
C THR A 404 -29.94 -5.91 16.73
N PRO A 405 -30.23 -6.84 15.78
CA PRO A 405 -31.27 -6.62 14.76
C PRO A 405 -32.47 -7.59 14.74
N GLU A 406 -33.48 -7.28 13.91
CA GLU A 406 -34.59 -8.19 13.53
C GLU A 406 -34.87 -8.18 12.01
N ARG A 407 -35.77 -9.06 11.53
CA ARG A 407 -35.92 -9.45 10.10
C ARG A 407 -37.35 -9.92 9.75
N SER A 408 -37.67 -9.89 8.44
CA SER A 408 -38.72 -10.64 7.68
C SER A 408 -40.22 -10.25 7.76
N ASP A 409 -40.74 -9.74 6.62
CA ASP A 409 -41.74 -10.35 5.67
C ASP A 409 -43.13 -10.82 6.19
N PRO A 410 -44.18 -11.12 5.34
CA PRO A 410 -44.21 -11.30 3.87
C PRO A 410 -45.46 -10.76 3.09
N THR A 411 -45.62 -11.21 1.81
CA THR A 411 -46.75 -11.12 0.80
C THR A 411 -46.63 -9.99 -0.26
N ALA A 412 -46.62 -10.15 -1.61
CA ALA A 412 -47.16 -11.08 -2.65
C ALA A 412 -48.51 -10.60 -3.28
N THR A 413 -48.83 -10.69 -4.58
CA THR A 413 -48.27 -11.38 -5.81
C THR A 413 -48.06 -10.37 -7.00
N GLY A 414 -47.97 -10.66 -8.31
CA GLY A 414 -48.03 -11.89 -9.15
C GLY A 414 -47.99 -11.66 -10.70
N ASP A 415 -47.73 -12.74 -11.45
CA ASP A 415 -48.03 -13.12 -12.87
C ASP A 415 -47.74 -12.30 -14.17
N ALA A 416 -47.09 -13.02 -15.10
CA ALA A 416 -47.30 -13.11 -16.57
C ALA A 416 -46.72 -12.06 -17.57
N ALA A 417 -46.63 -12.47 -18.86
CA ALA A 417 -45.93 -11.80 -19.97
C ALA A 417 -46.64 -11.97 -21.33
N ASN A 418 -46.30 -11.16 -22.37
CA ASN A 418 -46.02 -11.60 -23.77
C ASN A 418 -45.93 -10.49 -24.87
N TYR A 419 -45.26 -10.85 -26.00
CA TYR A 419 -45.36 -10.41 -27.42
C TYR A 419 -45.52 -8.90 -27.78
N GLU A 420 -44.56 -8.24 -28.46
CA GLU A 420 -44.18 -8.23 -29.92
C GLU A 420 -45.00 -7.30 -30.84
N HIS A 421 -44.35 -6.31 -31.51
CA HIS A 421 -44.13 -6.30 -32.98
C HIS A 421 -43.38 -5.06 -33.55
N HIS A 422 -42.84 -5.28 -34.76
CA HIS A 422 -42.07 -4.46 -35.72
C HIS A 422 -42.33 -2.94 -35.88
N SER A 423 -41.27 -2.19 -36.26
CA SER A 423 -41.08 -1.66 -37.64
C SER A 423 -39.74 -0.93 -37.86
N GLY A 424 -39.39 -0.67 -39.14
CA GLY A 424 -38.09 -0.10 -39.58
C GLY A 424 -38.01 1.44 -39.70
N PRO A 425 -36.89 1.97 -40.24
CA PRO A 425 -36.44 3.36 -40.03
C PRO A 425 -36.91 4.38 -41.10
N PRO A 426 -36.63 5.67 -40.88
CA PRO A 426 -35.69 6.37 -41.77
C PRO A 426 -34.53 7.08 -41.04
N SER A 427 -33.57 7.61 -41.81
CA SER A 427 -32.29 8.16 -41.32
C SER A 427 -32.10 9.64 -41.68
N VAL A 428 -31.58 10.45 -40.74
CA VAL A 428 -30.63 11.55 -41.01
C VAL A 428 -29.82 11.92 -39.75
N ALA A 429 -28.57 12.36 -39.99
CA ALA A 429 -27.63 13.20 -39.21
C ALA A 429 -28.01 13.70 -37.77
N ASN A 430 -27.06 13.89 -36.83
CA ASN A 430 -25.60 14.07 -37.00
C ASN A 430 -24.73 13.69 -35.77
N THR A 431 -23.48 13.33 -36.05
CA THR A 431 -22.24 13.40 -35.24
C THR A 431 -22.28 13.81 -33.74
N ASP A 432 -21.93 12.89 -32.81
CA ASP A 432 -21.32 13.22 -31.50
C ASP A 432 -20.45 12.07 -30.93
N SER A 433 -19.48 11.54 -31.70
CA SER A 433 -18.64 10.40 -31.26
C SER A 433 -17.19 10.35 -31.78
N THR A 434 -16.75 11.34 -32.56
CA THR A 434 -15.35 11.46 -33.00
C THR A 434 -14.51 12.39 -32.12
N ASP A 435 -15.16 13.34 -31.45
CA ASP A 435 -14.51 14.46 -30.76
C ASP A 435 -13.99 14.07 -29.36
N SER A 436 -14.79 13.30 -28.61
CA SER A 436 -14.50 12.84 -27.24
C SER A 436 -13.24 11.97 -27.12
N LEU A 437 -12.73 11.44 -28.24
CA LEU A 437 -11.49 10.65 -28.30
C LEU A 437 -10.22 11.48 -28.51
N LYS A 438 -10.33 12.74 -28.97
CA LYS A 438 -9.17 13.62 -29.23
C LYS A 438 -8.77 14.43 -27.99
N TYR A 439 -9.75 14.91 -27.22
CA TYR A 439 -9.51 15.85 -26.12
C TYR A 439 -10.11 15.45 -24.74
N GLY A 440 -10.85 14.34 -24.66
CA GLY A 440 -11.34 13.77 -23.39
C GLY A 440 -12.77 14.16 -22.99
N GLU A 441 -13.17 13.74 -21.79
CA GLU A 441 -14.52 13.96 -21.25
C GLU A 441 -14.61 15.31 -20.53
N PHE A 442 -15.19 16.31 -21.20
CA PHE A 442 -15.23 17.68 -20.72
C PHE A 442 -16.39 17.97 -19.76
N THR A 443 -16.09 18.21 -18.49
CA THR A 443 -16.98 18.93 -17.58
C THR A 443 -16.88 20.44 -17.85
N SER A 444 -18.02 21.14 -17.89
CA SER A 444 -18.06 22.60 -18.06
C SER A 444 -17.27 23.31 -16.95
N ARG A 445 -16.33 24.20 -17.34
CA ARG A 445 -15.41 24.88 -16.41
C ARG A 445 -15.76 26.33 -16.12
N GLY A 446 -16.88 26.82 -16.67
CA GLY A 446 -17.37 28.19 -16.51
C GLY A 446 -17.59 28.89 -17.84
N HIS A 447 -17.91 30.18 -17.78
CA HIS A 447 -18.13 31.02 -18.96
C HIS A 447 -17.06 32.12 -19.05
N ALA A 448 -16.75 32.53 -20.28
CA ALA A 448 -15.85 33.65 -20.53
C ALA A 448 -16.44 34.60 -21.58
N LYS A 449 -16.12 35.89 -21.46
CA LYS A 449 -16.54 36.94 -22.38
C LYS A 449 -15.44 37.23 -23.40
N VAL A 450 -15.81 37.27 -24.68
CA VAL A 450 -14.89 37.57 -25.78
C VAL A 450 -14.47 39.05 -25.76
N LEU A 451 -13.17 39.31 -25.76
CA LEU A 451 -12.56 40.65 -25.76
C LEU A 451 -12.21 41.18 -27.17
N TYR A 452 -11.94 40.26 -28.10
CA TYR A 452 -11.48 40.53 -29.47
C TYR A 452 -12.05 39.49 -30.43
N ASP A 453 -12.34 39.89 -31.67
CA ASP A 453 -12.83 38.98 -32.71
C ASP A 453 -11.74 37.98 -33.11
N TYR A 454 -12.10 36.71 -33.31
CA TYR A 454 -11.21 35.65 -33.78
C TYR A 454 -11.81 34.91 -34.98
N THR A 455 -11.01 34.70 -36.02
CA THR A 455 -11.40 33.96 -37.24
C THR A 455 -10.57 32.68 -37.32
N PRO A 456 -11.19 31.49 -37.41
CA PRO A 456 -10.49 30.21 -37.54
C PRO A 456 -9.48 30.18 -38.69
N VAL A 457 -8.32 29.57 -38.42
CA VAL A 457 -7.27 29.27 -39.40
C VAL A 457 -7.28 27.78 -39.79
N GLU A 458 -7.49 26.90 -38.80
CA GLU A 458 -7.55 25.44 -38.97
C GLU A 458 -8.97 24.90 -38.66
N ASP A 459 -9.29 23.70 -39.17
CA ASP A 459 -10.65 23.11 -39.13
C ASP A 459 -11.17 22.74 -37.71
N ASP A 460 -10.34 22.76 -36.67
CA ASP A 460 -10.76 22.54 -35.27
C ASP A 460 -10.68 23.78 -34.36
N GLU A 461 -10.61 24.98 -34.96
CA GLU A 461 -10.76 26.27 -34.28
C GLU A 461 -12.20 26.83 -34.39
N ILE A 462 -12.65 27.62 -33.41
CA ILE A 462 -13.98 28.26 -33.40
C ILE A 462 -13.94 29.79 -33.49
N LYS A 463 -14.92 30.37 -34.19
CA LYS A 463 -15.05 31.81 -34.42
C LYS A 463 -15.60 32.53 -33.18
N LEU A 464 -14.85 33.54 -32.71
CA LEU A 464 -15.28 34.44 -31.62
C LEU A 464 -15.66 35.82 -32.18
N GLU A 465 -16.71 36.44 -31.66
CA GLU A 465 -17.07 37.83 -31.94
C GLU A 465 -17.12 38.65 -30.64
N LYS A 466 -16.63 39.89 -30.69
CA LYS A 466 -16.35 40.69 -29.51
C LYS A 466 -17.61 41.02 -28.70
N GLY A 467 -17.59 40.63 -27.42
CA GLY A 467 -18.65 40.89 -26.45
C GLY A 467 -19.57 39.70 -26.18
N GLU A 468 -19.48 38.62 -26.97
CA GLU A 468 -20.17 37.35 -26.76
C GLU A 468 -19.71 36.62 -25.49
N ILE A 469 -20.46 35.60 -25.10
CA ILE A 469 -20.13 34.65 -24.02
C ILE A 469 -19.90 33.26 -24.63
N ILE A 470 -18.82 32.58 -24.20
CA ILE A 470 -18.43 31.23 -24.60
C ILE A 470 -18.36 30.29 -23.38
N GLU A 471 -18.80 29.03 -23.53
CA GLU A 471 -18.57 27.98 -22.52
C GLU A 471 -17.12 27.49 -22.61
N VAL A 472 -16.40 27.49 -21.50
CA VAL A 472 -15.01 27.02 -21.41
C VAL A 472 -14.99 25.57 -20.95
N LEU A 473 -14.33 24.70 -21.71
CA LEU A 473 -14.28 23.25 -21.47
C LEU A 473 -12.88 22.77 -21.01
N SER A 474 -11.79 23.44 -21.42
CA SER A 474 -10.44 23.15 -20.93
C SER A 474 -9.78 24.37 -20.26
N GLU A 475 -8.70 24.11 -19.51
CA GLU A 475 -7.70 25.14 -19.23
C GLU A 475 -6.86 25.45 -20.48
N PRO A 476 -6.10 26.57 -20.49
CA PRO A 476 -5.13 26.84 -21.55
C PRO A 476 -4.05 25.77 -21.64
N ASP A 477 -3.71 25.36 -22.86
CA ASP A 477 -2.61 24.44 -23.14
C ASP A 477 -1.22 25.15 -23.09
N GLN A 478 -0.15 24.43 -23.45
CA GLN A 478 1.21 24.97 -23.46
C GLN A 478 1.46 26.05 -24.54
N LEU A 479 0.54 26.20 -25.51
CA LEU A 479 0.56 27.21 -26.55
C LEU A 479 -0.43 28.35 -26.29
N GLY A 480 -1.22 28.27 -25.21
CA GLY A 480 -2.19 29.30 -24.80
C GLY A 480 -3.59 29.11 -25.36
N TRP A 481 -3.97 27.91 -25.80
CA TRP A 481 -5.28 27.60 -26.38
C TRP A 481 -6.21 26.91 -25.39
N CYS A 482 -7.47 27.33 -25.36
CA CYS A 482 -8.55 26.66 -24.64
C CYS A 482 -9.47 25.92 -25.62
N TYR A 483 -10.07 24.82 -25.18
CA TYR A 483 -11.23 24.20 -25.82
C TYR A 483 -12.53 24.77 -25.22
N GLY A 484 -13.54 25.00 -26.05
CA GLY A 484 -14.82 25.56 -25.61
C GLY A 484 -15.97 25.25 -26.55
N ARG A 485 -17.15 25.77 -26.21
CA ARG A 485 -18.40 25.60 -26.97
C ARG A 485 -19.13 26.93 -27.18
N LYS A 486 -19.52 27.21 -28.42
CA LYS A 486 -20.35 28.34 -28.84
C LYS A 486 -21.38 27.85 -29.87
N ASP A 487 -22.64 28.21 -29.70
CA ASP A 487 -23.74 27.90 -30.65
C ASP A 487 -23.81 26.44 -31.12
N GLY A 488 -23.46 25.50 -30.23
CA GLY A 488 -23.40 24.07 -30.53
C GLY A 488 -22.11 23.59 -31.19
N GLN A 489 -21.30 24.49 -31.76
CA GLN A 489 -19.95 24.19 -32.24
C GLN A 489 -18.98 24.05 -31.05
N LYS A 490 -18.04 23.11 -31.15
CA LYS A 490 -16.94 22.88 -30.21
C LYS A 490 -15.62 23.13 -30.94
N GLY A 491 -14.60 23.62 -30.26
CA GLY A 491 -13.27 23.80 -30.87
C GLY A 491 -12.31 24.61 -30.01
N LEU A 492 -11.12 24.84 -30.58
CA LEU A 492 -10.03 25.59 -29.98
C LEU A 492 -10.19 27.11 -30.19
N PHE A 493 -9.78 27.88 -29.19
CA PHE A 493 -9.67 29.35 -29.29
C PHE A 493 -8.53 29.88 -28.38
N PRO A 494 -7.91 31.04 -28.68
CA PRO A 494 -6.82 31.57 -27.86
C PRO A 494 -7.33 32.08 -26.51
N ALA A 495 -6.71 31.65 -25.41
CA ALA A 495 -7.10 32.04 -24.05
C ALA A 495 -7.00 33.55 -23.81
N SER A 496 -6.08 34.24 -24.50
CA SER A 496 -5.90 35.70 -24.42
C SER A 496 -6.99 36.52 -25.11
N TYR A 497 -7.92 35.87 -25.83
CA TYR A 497 -9.03 36.54 -26.52
C TYR A 497 -10.30 36.61 -25.67
N VAL A 498 -10.30 36.02 -24.47
CA VAL A 498 -11.45 36.02 -23.55
C VAL A 498 -11.07 36.47 -22.14
N GLN A 499 -12.08 36.84 -21.35
CA GLN A 499 -11.97 37.10 -19.91
C GLN A 499 -13.00 36.24 -19.16
N PRO A 500 -12.64 35.48 -18.11
CA PRO A 500 -13.62 34.75 -17.30
C PRO A 500 -14.72 35.66 -16.75
N VAL A 501 -15.94 35.11 -16.65
CA VAL A 501 -17.10 35.75 -16.03
C VAL A 501 -17.52 34.90 -14.84
N GLU A 502 -17.61 35.53 -13.67
CA GLU A 502 -18.18 34.95 -12.44
C GLU A 502 -19.72 35.00 -12.44
#